data_AF-A0A8T5AVP3-F1
#
_entry.id   AF-A0A8T5AVP3-F1
#
_cell.length_a   1.000
_cell.length_b   1.000
_cell.length_c   1.000
_cell.angle_alpha   90.00
_cell.angle_beta   90.00
_cell.angle_gamma   90.00
#
_symmetry.space_group_name_H-M   'P 1'
#
loop_
_entity.id
_entity.type
_entity.pdbx_description
1 polymer ?
#
loop_
_entity_poly.entity_id
_entity_poly.type
_entity_poly.pdbx_seq_one_letter_code
_entity_poly.pdbx_strand_id
1 'polypeptide(L)'
;MHIVRPLVFKKNGKQRTGKGFSLGELKEAGLNKKQALMLRIPVDSRRRTVHTENIENLKKILEKEGKSEKTKSKKEEAKEKTKRGKKEKRET
;
A
#
# COMPACT_ATOMS: atom_id res chain seq x y z
N MET A 1 14.95 -5.01 -14.33
CA MET A 1 14.55 -3.96 -13.35
C MET A 1 13.13 -3.56 -13.65
N HIS A 2 12.15 -3.99 -12.85
CA HIS A 2 10.74 -3.67 -13.08
C HIS A 2 10.47 -2.22 -12.63
N ILE A 3 10.65 -1.26 -13.53
CA ILE A 3 10.37 0.15 -13.24
C ILE A 3 8.86 0.36 -13.34
N VAL A 4 8.19 0.21 -12.20
CA VAL A 4 6.74 0.39 -12.10
C VAL A 4 6.49 1.82 -11.66
N ARG A 5 5.73 2.55 -12.49
CA ARG A 5 5.37 3.94 -12.22
C ARG A 5 3.96 3.99 -11.62
N PRO A 6 3.78 4.60 -10.44
CA PRO A 6 2.46 4.82 -9.87
C PRO A 6 1.70 5.89 -10.66
N LEU A 7 0.41 5.69 -10.84
CA LEU A 7 -0.52 6.67 -11.41
C LEU A 7 -1.04 7.58 -10.31
N VAL A 8 -0.98 8.89 -10.54
CA VAL A 8 -1.48 9.91 -9.62
C VAL A 8 -2.35 10.87 -10.40
N PHE A 9 -3.50 11.23 -9.84
CA PHE A 9 -4.44 12.15 -10.47
C PHE A 9 -4.18 13.59 -10.00
N LYS A 10 -4.17 14.54 -10.95
CA LYS A 10 -4.23 15.98 -10.65
C LYS A 10 -5.67 16.37 -10.32
N LYS A 11 -5.84 17.54 -9.69
CA LYS A 11 -7.18 18.13 -9.44
C LYS A 11 -8.01 18.26 -10.73
N ASN A 12 -7.35 18.44 -11.86
CA ASN A 12 -7.96 18.62 -13.17
C ASN A 12 -8.27 17.27 -13.87
N GLY A 13 -8.28 16.15 -13.14
CA GLY A 13 -8.53 14.79 -13.68
C GLY A 13 -7.38 14.17 -14.48
N LYS A 14 -6.39 14.96 -14.91
CA LYS A 14 -5.24 14.45 -15.67
C LYS A 14 -4.37 13.51 -14.83
N GLN A 15 -4.05 12.34 -15.39
CA GLN A 15 -3.09 11.41 -14.82
C GLN A 15 -1.65 11.90 -14.99
N ARG A 16 -0.80 11.58 -14.02
CA ARG A 16 0.65 11.76 -14.09
C ARG A 16 1.36 10.59 -13.44
N THR A 17 2.62 10.42 -13.78
CA THR A 17 3.51 9.48 -13.08
C THR A 17 3.96 10.08 -11.75
N GLY A 18 3.71 9.36 -10.67
CA GLY A 18 4.20 9.69 -9.33
C GLY A 18 5.62 9.19 -9.10
N LYS A 19 6.25 9.66 -8.02
CA LYS A 19 7.61 9.22 -7.62
C LYS A 19 7.65 7.79 -7.07
N GLY A 20 6.61 7.38 -6.34
CA GLY A 20 6.50 6.05 -5.72
C GLY A 20 5.09 5.75 -5.23
N PHE A 21 4.84 4.51 -4.81
CA PHE A 21 3.56 4.04 -4.27
C PHE A 21 3.33 4.55 -2.84
N SER A 22 2.09 4.82 -2.49
CA SER A 22 1.73 5.25 -1.13
C SER A 22 1.80 4.07 -0.16
N LEU A 23 1.95 4.37 1.14
CA LEU A 23 1.91 3.31 2.16
C LEU A 23 0.55 2.59 2.21
N GLY A 24 -0.54 3.29 1.89
CA GLY A 24 -1.88 2.69 1.82
C GLY A 24 -2.01 1.70 0.66
N GLU A 25 -1.51 2.07 -0.52
CA GLU A 25 -1.52 1.20 -1.71
C GLU A 25 -0.70 -0.07 -1.48
N LEU A 26 0.50 0.06 -0.89
CA LEU A 26 1.34 -1.09 -0.57
C LEU A 26 0.65 -2.03 0.42
N LYS A 27 0.03 -1.47 1.45
CA LYS A 27 -0.69 -2.20 2.48
C LYS A 27 -1.85 -3.00 1.90
N GLU A 28 -2.67 -2.39 1.05
CA GLU A 28 -3.79 -3.06 0.36
C GLU A 28 -3.32 -4.10 -0.66
N ALA A 29 -2.13 -3.91 -1.25
CA ALA A 29 -1.49 -4.90 -2.09
C ALA A 29 -0.83 -6.05 -1.29
N GLY A 30 -0.83 -6.01 0.05
CA GLY A 30 -0.19 -7.01 0.90
C GLY A 30 1.32 -6.85 1.05
N LEU A 31 1.86 -5.67 0.74
CA LEU A 31 3.28 -5.33 0.84
C LEU A 31 3.57 -4.44 2.04
N ASN A 32 4.61 -4.81 2.79
CA ASN A 32 5.23 -3.92 3.75
C ASN A 32 6.26 -2.99 3.07
N LYS A 33 6.51 -1.81 3.66
CA LYS A 33 7.55 -0.88 3.18
C LYS A 33 8.90 -1.56 2.96
N LYS A 34 9.31 -2.44 3.89
CA LYS A 34 10.57 -3.19 3.79
C LYS A 34 10.58 -4.16 2.60
N GLN A 35 9.50 -4.89 2.40
CA GLN A 35 9.35 -5.82 1.26
C GLN A 35 9.34 -5.05 -0.06
N ALA A 36 8.62 -3.93 -0.13
CA ALA A 36 8.60 -3.06 -1.31
C ALA A 36 10.01 -2.56 -1.67
N LEU A 37 10.81 -2.14 -0.69
CA LEU A 37 12.19 -1.72 -0.90
C LEU A 37 13.08 -2.87 -1.40
N MET A 38 12.90 -4.08 -0.85
CA MET A 38 13.62 -5.28 -1.28
C MET A 38 13.29 -5.65 -2.74
N LEU A 39 12.03 -5.51 -3.13
CA LEU A 39 11.53 -5.68 -4.50
C LEU A 39 11.86 -4.49 -5.42
N ARG A 40 12.64 -3.50 -4.95
CA ARG A 40 12.98 -2.25 -5.65
C ARG A 40 11.75 -1.47 -6.15
N ILE A 41 10.62 -1.59 -5.46
CA ILE A 41 9.42 -0.81 -5.71
C ILE A 41 9.60 0.57 -5.06
N PRO A 42 9.43 1.67 -5.82
CA PRO A 42 9.58 3.02 -5.26
C PRO A 42 8.44 3.32 -4.28
N VAL A 43 8.80 3.82 -3.09
CA VAL A 43 7.83 4.14 -2.03
C VAL A 43 7.79 5.66 -1.78
N ASP A 44 6.59 6.22 -1.75
CA ASP A 44 6.32 7.61 -1.36
C ASP A 44 5.54 7.64 -0.04
N SER A 45 6.27 7.67 1.07
CA SER A 45 5.68 7.65 2.41
C SER A 45 4.92 8.92 2.79
N ARG A 46 5.07 10.01 2.02
CA ARG A 46 4.38 11.28 2.28
C ARG A 46 2.98 11.30 1.67
N ARG A 47 2.73 10.50 0.63
CA ARG A 47 1.42 10.42 -0.02
C ARG A 47 0.46 9.59 0.82
N ARG A 48 -0.72 10.14 1.07
CA ARG A 48 -1.82 9.46 1.79
C ARG A 48 -2.96 9.00 0.87
N THR A 49 -2.95 9.41 -0.39
CA THR A 49 -3.96 8.98 -1.37
C THR A 49 -3.74 7.51 -1.74
N VAL A 50 -4.85 6.83 -1.99
CA VAL A 50 -4.89 5.44 -2.43
C VAL A 50 -5.65 5.40 -3.74
N HIS A 51 -5.06 4.77 -4.75
CA HIS A 51 -5.66 4.58 -6.06
C HIS A 51 -5.77 3.09 -6.37
N THR A 52 -6.97 2.65 -6.76
CA THR A 52 -7.28 1.24 -7.07
C THR A 52 -6.42 0.71 -8.22
N GLU A 53 -6.23 1.52 -9.27
CA GLU A 53 -5.34 1.18 -10.41
C GLU A 53 -3.91 0.84 -9.96
N ASN A 54 -3.39 1.55 -8.96
CA ASN A 54 -2.05 1.29 -8.42
C ASN A 54 -1.99 -0.02 -7.64
N ILE A 55 -3.03 -0.34 -6.88
CA ILE A 55 -3.14 -1.59 -6.12
C ILE A 55 -3.18 -2.78 -7.07
N GLU A 56 -3.97 -2.69 -8.15
CA GLU A 56 -4.02 -3.72 -9.19
C GLU A 56 -2.67 -3.92 -9.86
N ASN A 57 -1.96 -2.83 -10.18
CA ASN A 57 -0.62 -2.91 -10.73
C ASN A 57 0.35 -3.61 -9.77
N LEU A 58 0.32 -3.26 -8.47
CA LEU A 58 1.13 -3.92 -7.44
C LEU A 58 0.81 -5.43 -7.33
N LYS A 59 -0.47 -5.81 -7.36
CA LYS A 59 -0.89 -7.22 -7.36
C LYS A 59 -0.37 -7.99 -8.58
N LYS A 60 -0.47 -7.40 -9.78
CA LYS A 60 0.07 -8.01 -11.02
C LYS A 60 1.58 -8.23 -10.95
N ILE A 61 2.32 -7.33 -10.31
CA ILE A 61 3.77 -7.50 -10.10
C ILE A 61 4.02 -8.64 -9.12
N LEU A 62 3.26 -8.67 -8.01
CA LEU A 62 3.32 -9.77 -7.05
C LEU A 62 3.00 -11.12 -7.67
N GLU A 63 2.05 -11.20 -8.59
CA GLU A 63 1.74 -12.46 -9.29
C GLU A 63 2.88 -12.90 -10.22
N LYS A 64 3.54 -11.94 -10.88
CA LYS A 64 4.71 -12.22 -11.73
C LYS A 64 5.91 -12.70 -10.92
N GLU A 65 6.19 -12.07 -9.79
CA GLU A 65 7.26 -12.46 -8.87
C GLU A 65 6.88 -13.73 -8.05
N GLY A 66 5.58 -13.88 -7.78
CA GLY A 66 4.94 -14.89 -6.94
C GLY A 66 4.70 -16.26 -7.60
N LYS A 67 5.30 -16.52 -8.76
CA LYS A 67 5.66 -17.90 -9.11
C LYS A 67 6.67 -18.51 -8.13
N SER A 68 7.23 -17.72 -7.19
CA SER A 68 8.14 -18.22 -6.15
C SER A 68 7.55 -18.37 -4.75
N GLU A 69 6.70 -17.49 -4.20
CA GLU A 69 6.28 -17.65 -2.78
C GLU A 69 4.85 -17.21 -2.48
N LYS A 70 3.91 -18.15 -2.63
CA LYS A 70 2.61 -18.10 -1.95
C LYS A 70 2.81 -18.38 -0.45
N THR A 71 3.16 -17.38 0.37
CA THR A 71 2.94 -17.53 1.82
C THR A 71 2.50 -16.24 2.53
N LYS A 72 1.27 -16.31 3.06
CA LYS A 72 0.87 -15.88 4.41
C LYS A 72 1.06 -14.40 4.80
N SER A 73 -0.03 -13.62 4.80
CA SER A 73 -0.39 -12.80 5.98
C SER A 73 -1.78 -12.16 5.87
N LYS A 74 -2.77 -12.93 6.28
CA LYS A 74 -4.13 -12.57 6.66
C LYS A 74 -4.16 -11.73 7.95
N LYS A 75 -3.40 -10.62 8.06
CA LYS A 75 -3.08 -9.99 9.37
C LYS A 75 -3.39 -8.49 9.52
N GLU A 76 -4.40 -7.95 8.84
CA GLU A 76 -4.83 -6.55 9.07
C GLU A 76 -6.34 -6.32 9.26
N GLU A 77 -7.10 -7.37 9.54
CA GLU A 77 -8.44 -7.24 10.15
C GLU A 77 -8.36 -6.99 11.68
N ALA A 78 -7.15 -7.00 12.28
CA ALA A 78 -6.96 -6.90 13.73
C ALA A 78 -6.72 -5.48 14.28
N LYS A 79 -6.60 -4.44 13.45
CA LYS A 79 -6.38 -3.05 13.94
C LYS A 79 -7.66 -2.25 14.20
N GLU A 80 -8.83 -2.80 13.88
CA GLU A 80 -10.12 -2.17 14.21
C GLU A 80 -10.48 -2.28 15.71
N LYS A 81 -9.86 -3.22 16.46
CA LYS A 81 -10.20 -3.46 17.87
C LYS A 81 -9.49 -2.57 18.90
N THR A 82 -8.47 -1.77 18.56
CA THR A 82 -7.74 -0.95 19.56
C THR A 82 -8.15 0.52 19.63
N LYS A 83 -9.12 0.98 18.83
CA LYS A 83 -9.68 2.35 18.97
C LYS A 83 -10.85 2.47 19.96
N ARG A 84 -11.52 1.38 20.36
CA ARG A 84 -12.68 1.45 21.28
C ARG A 84 -12.33 1.54 22.76
N GLY A 85 -11.13 1.15 23.20
CA GLY A 85 -10.77 1.10 24.63
C GLY A 85 -10.21 2.39 25.26
N LYS A 86 -10.10 3.51 24.53
CA LYS A 86 -9.46 4.74 25.06
C LYS A 86 -10.43 5.88 25.41
N LYS A 87 -11.75 5.67 25.27
CA LYS A 87 -12.77 6.70 25.61
C LYS A 87 -13.30 6.61 27.04
N GLU A 88 -13.00 5.56 27.79
CA GLU A 88 -13.69 5.22 29.06
C GLU A 88 -12.90 5.57 30.34
N LYS A 89 -11.82 6.36 30.26
CA LYS A 89 -10.99 6.74 31.43
C LYS A 89 -10.78 8.25 31.60
N ARG A 90 -11.76 9.07 31.20
CA ARG A 90 -11.69 10.55 31.34
C ARG A 90 -12.95 11.16 31.97
N GLU A 91 -13.69 10.40 32.75
CA GLU A 91 -14.73 10.94 33.63
C GLU A 91 -14.47 10.43 35.05
N THR A 92 -13.66 11.20 35.77
CA THR A 92 -13.61 11.31 37.24
C THR A 92 -13.53 12.79 37.53
#